data_AF-A0A7V6DDA6-F1
#
_entry.id   AF-A0A7V6DDA6-F1
#
_cell.length_a   1.000
_cell.length_b   1.000
_cell.length_c   1.000
_cell.angle_alpha   90.00
_cell.angle_beta   90.00
_cell.angle_gamma   90.00
#
_symmetry.space_group_name_H-M   'P 1'
#
loop_
_entity.id
_entity.type
_entity.pdbx_description
1 polymer ?
#
loop_
_entity_poly.entity_id
_entity_poly.type
_entity_poly.pdbx_seq_one_letter_code
_entity_poly.pdbx_strand_id
1 'polypeptide(L)' 'MARSYVTLDGNEAAAYTAYRVNEVIAIYPITPSSPMGELSDEWSAKGISN' A
#
# COMPACT_ATOMS: atom_id res chain seq x y z
N MET A 1 -21.08 3.39 -7.98
CA MET A 1 -19.97 3.30 -8.95
C MET A 1 -19.75 1.84 -9.29
N ALA A 2 -19.46 1.50 -10.55
CA ALA A 2 -19.03 0.15 -10.89
C ALA A 2 -17.68 -0.15 -10.24
N ARG A 3 -17.50 -1.35 -9.68
CA ARG A 3 -16.24 -1.76 -9.04
C ARG A 3 -15.19 -1.96 -10.14
N SER A 4 -14.04 -1.31 -10.01
CA SER A 4 -12.90 -1.56 -10.91
C SER A 4 -12.26 -2.90 -10.55
N TYR A 5 -12.08 -3.77 -11.54
CA TYR A 5 -11.30 -4.98 -11.41
C TYR A 5 -9.90 -4.73 -11.95
N VAL A 6 -8.90 -5.07 -11.16
CA VAL A 6 -7.48 -4.84 -11.43
C VAL A 6 -6.70 -6.12 -11.07
N THR A 7 -5.60 -6.36 -11.76
CA THR A 7 -4.69 -7.48 -11.46
C THR A 7 -3.52 -6.94 -10.65
N LEU A 8 -3.29 -7.52 -9.49
CA LEU A 8 -2.30 -7.08 -8.50
C LEU A 8 -1.89 -8.28 -7.65
N ASP A 9 -0.70 -8.21 -7.05
CA ASP A 9 -0.24 -9.22 -6.11
C ASP A 9 -0.83 -9.01 -4.69
N GLY A 10 -0.61 -9.97 -3.80
CA GLY A 10 -1.16 -9.92 -2.44
C GLY A 10 -0.61 -8.80 -1.56
N ASN A 11 0.67 -8.44 -1.71
CA ASN A 11 1.27 -7.34 -0.97
C ASN A 11 0.68 -6.01 -1.44
N GLU A 12 0.54 -5.80 -2.75
CA GLU A 12 -0.09 -4.60 -3.30
C GLU A 12 -1.56 -4.48 -2.87
N ALA A 13 -2.32 -5.59 -2.84
CA ALA A 13 -3.69 -5.62 -2.33
C ALA A 13 -3.79 -5.17 -0.87
N ALA A 14 -2.91 -5.70 -0.03
CA ALA A 14 -2.87 -5.40 1.39
C ALA A 14 -2.44 -3.95 1.63
N ALA A 15 -1.36 -3.51 0.97
CA ALA A 15 -0.86 -2.14 1.04
C ALA A 15 -1.92 -1.14 0.59
N TYR A 16 -2.65 -1.43 -0.51
CA TYR A 16 -3.71 -0.56 -1.01
C TYR A 16 -4.73 -0.21 0.08
N THR A 17 -5.15 -1.21 0.86
CA THR A 17 -6.11 -1.00 1.94
C THR A 17 -5.44 -0.35 3.15
N ALA A 18 -4.29 -0.87 3.58
CA ALA A 18 -3.57 -0.36 4.76
C ALA A 18 -3.19 1.11 4.63
N TYR A 19 -2.72 1.53 3.45
CA TYR A 19 -2.37 2.92 3.17
C TYR A 19 -3.56 3.87 3.36
N ARG A 20 -4.76 3.48 2.91
CA ARG A 20 -5.95 4.34 2.90
C ARG A 20 -6.66 4.47 4.25
N VAL A 21 -6.47 3.50 5.13
CA VAL A 21 -7.17 3.47 6.42
C VAL A 21 -6.28 3.91 7.59
N ASN A 22 -5.01 4.19 7.34
CA ASN A 22 -4.04 4.59 8.35
C ASN A 22 -3.46 6.00 8.07
N GLU A 23 -3.25 6.77 9.12
CA GLU A 23 -2.55 8.07 9.05
C GLU A 23 -1.03 7.91 9.20
N VAL A 24 -0.60 6.86 9.88
CA VAL A 24 0.81 6.55 10.15
C VAL A 24 1.06 5.06 9.95
N ILE A 25 2.13 4.71 9.25
CA ILE A 25 2.62 3.33 9.08
C ILE A 25 4.10 3.30 9.43
N ALA A 26 4.45 2.72 10.58
CA ALA A 26 5.84 2.47 10.94
C ALA A 26 6.30 1.14 10.32
N ILE A 27 7.37 1.17 9.52
CA ILE A 27 7.83 0.04 8.72
C ILE A 27 9.25 -0.40 9.07
N TYR A 28 9.52 -1.70 8.90
CA TYR A 28 10.86 -2.29 8.90
C TYR A 28 10.92 -3.41 7.85
N PRO A 29 11.93 -3.42 6.95
CA PRO A 29 11.95 -4.36 5.83
C PRO A 29 12.28 -5.79 6.28
N ILE A 30 11.49 -6.75 5.80
CA ILE A 30 11.74 -8.19 5.97
C ILE A 30 11.04 -8.97 4.84
N THR A 31 11.74 -9.94 4.23
CA THR A 31 11.16 -10.80 3.19
C THR A 31 10.07 -11.70 3.79
N PRO A 32 8.88 -11.85 3.16
CA PRO A 32 8.47 -11.36 1.84
C PRO A 32 7.62 -10.06 1.86
N SER A 33 7.52 -9.36 2.99
CA SER A 33 6.58 -8.25 3.22
C SER A 33 7.11 -6.86 2.86
N SER A 34 8.41 -6.71 2.58
CA SER A 34 9.01 -5.41 2.24
C SER A 34 8.24 -4.61 1.17
N PRO A 35 7.68 -5.21 0.10
CA PRO A 35 6.94 -4.45 -0.92
C PRO A 35 5.75 -3.66 -0.36
N MET A 36 5.10 -4.11 0.73
CA MET A 36 3.97 -3.35 1.30
C MET A 36 4.39 -2.00 1.86
N GLY A 37 5.55 -1.96 2.52
CA GLY A 37 6.12 -0.73 3.07
C GLY A 37 6.64 0.18 1.97
N GLU A 38 7.31 -0.38 0.97
CA GLU A 38 7.85 0.36 -0.18
C GLU A 38 6.73 1.04 -1.00
N LEU A 39 5.62 0.33 -1.27
CA LEU A 39 4.45 0.91 -1.94
C LEU A 39 3.81 2.04 -1.13
N SER A 40 3.70 1.85 0.18
CA SER A 40 3.13 2.87 1.08
C SER A 40 3.99 4.13 1.11
N ASP A 41 5.32 3.98 1.19
CA ASP A 41 6.28 5.09 1.12
C ASP A 41 6.21 5.80 -0.24
N GLU A 42 6.17 5.05 -1.34
CA GLU A 42 6.07 5.60 -2.69
C GLU A 42 4.77 6.40 -2.90
N TRP A 43 3.63 5.89 -2.45
CA TRP A 43 2.34 6.60 -2.55
C TRP A 43 2.32 7.87 -1.70
N SER A 44 2.93 7.85 -0.51
CA SER A 44 3.12 9.03 0.33
C SER A 44 4.00 10.08 -0.36
N ALA A 45 5.13 9.67 -0.93
CA ALA A 45 6.03 10.54 -1.69
C ALA A 45 5.35 11.16 -2.93
N LYS A 46 4.41 10.43 -3.55
CA LYS A 46 3.57 10.93 -4.65
C LYS A 46 2.41 11.83 -4.19
N GLY A 47 2.22 12.03 -2.89
CA GLY A 47 1.13 12.83 -2.34
C GLY A 47 -0.25 12.21 -2.54
N ILE A 48 -0.33 10.88 -2.69
CA ILE A 48 -1.62 10.19 -2.73
C ILE A 48 -2.23 10.27 -1.35
N SER A 49 -3.44 10.81 -1.22
CA SER A 49 -4.14 10.84 0.06
C SER A 49 -4.50 9.42 0.50
N ASN A 50 -4.45 9.19 1.81
CA ASN A 50 -5.10 8.04 2.40
C ASN A 50 -6.63 8.11 2.21
#